data_AF-A0A660ZXE8-F1
#
_entry.id   AF-A0A660ZXE8-F1
#
_cell.length_a   1.000
_cell.length_b   1.000
_cell.length_c   1.000
_cell.angle_alpha   90.00
_cell.angle_beta   90.00
_cell.angle_gamma   90.00
#
_symmetry.space_group_name_H-M   'P 1'
#
loop_
_entity.id
_entity.type
_entity.pdbx_description
1 polymer ?
#
loop_
_entity_poly.entity_id
_entity_poly.type
_entity_poly.pdbx_seq_one_letter_code
_entity_poly.pdbx_strand_id
1 'polypeptide(L)'
;MANAEDTFEPGYDRVVRLDFAERIHRVTSIHVGTRHQRVRVEAGEDQAWEFDPAGRLIVAQEESVSRHRTFDGRIWGHRVIGSNEERRLIDDAGPDDPQVWLARVHGRIRRWMAADAEAVWVRGEGISPLDFARSSLAMTAARSPAILKTEVAWAERIWRQVPVLPPDQYESLVLQISEGCPWDRCRFCSLYRDVPFRERTLEEIERHLDEVLLFVGASAARVHRVFLGQANALLRDTGELLEILQMIRRRIPIADPTLGAGAQRRWLQEHTPSASGFFAFIDAFHKPRPVQDWALLRDAGLRRVYIGLESGDGQRLRALGKPLDPDRAIELVDDLHAAGLPVAVILLTGIAGPEGEAAHREASA
;
A
#
# COMPACT_ATOMS: atom_id res chain seq x y z
N MET A 1 -38.75 37.05 7.19
CA MET A 1 -38.72 35.69 6.59
C MET A 1 -38.68 35.85 5.09
N ALA A 2 -37.57 35.45 4.47
CA ALA A 2 -37.45 35.24 3.03
C ALA A 2 -36.47 34.08 2.88
N ASN A 3 -36.87 33.03 2.17
CA ASN A 3 -36.05 31.83 2.03
C ASN A 3 -34.90 32.13 1.07
N ALA A 4 -33.67 31.92 1.50
CA ALA A 4 -32.57 31.71 0.57
C ALA A 4 -32.70 30.28 0.06
N GLU A 5 -33.25 30.12 -1.14
CA GLU A 5 -33.29 28.83 -1.83
C GLU A 5 -31.85 28.38 -2.08
N ASP A 6 -31.46 27.23 -1.52
CA ASP A 6 -30.18 26.59 -1.79
C ASP A 6 -30.05 26.33 -3.30
N THR A 7 -29.14 27.03 -3.98
CA THR A 7 -28.80 26.73 -5.37
C THR A 7 -28.12 25.37 -5.46
N PHE A 8 -28.80 24.40 -6.06
CA PHE A 8 -28.36 23.01 -6.17
C PHE A 8 -27.16 22.86 -7.13
N GLU A 9 -26.03 22.35 -6.64
CA GLU A 9 -25.03 21.68 -7.47
C GLU A 9 -25.38 20.17 -7.60
N PRO A 10 -25.41 19.58 -8.80
CA PRO A 10 -25.67 18.15 -8.96
C PRO A 10 -24.53 17.29 -8.38
N GLY A 11 -24.87 16.31 -7.54
CA GLY A 11 -23.91 15.32 -7.00
C GLY A 11 -23.73 15.29 -5.48
N TYR A 12 -24.54 16.05 -4.72
CA TYR A 12 -24.48 16.07 -3.25
C TYR A 12 -25.78 15.57 -2.60
N ASP A 13 -25.67 14.53 -1.77
CA ASP A 13 -26.72 14.15 -0.82
C ASP A 13 -26.57 14.87 0.54
N ARG A 14 -27.68 15.08 1.24
CA ARG A 14 -27.89 15.94 2.44
C ARG A 14 -28.93 15.23 3.35
N VAL A 15 -28.95 15.28 4.67
CA VAL A 15 -28.27 16.06 5.75
C VAL A 15 -28.10 15.12 6.97
N VAL A 16 -27.22 15.42 7.96
CA VAL A 16 -27.51 15.42 9.43
C VAL A 16 -26.24 15.69 10.26
N ARG A 17 -26.41 16.52 11.30
CA ARG A 17 -25.48 16.91 12.38
C ARG A 17 -24.33 15.95 12.73
N LEU A 18 -23.14 16.56 12.79
CA LEU A 18 -22.01 16.23 13.64
C LEU A 18 -21.65 17.52 14.40
N ASP A 19 -21.66 17.53 15.74
CA ASP A 19 -21.46 18.73 16.57
C ASP A 19 -19.98 18.88 17.03
N PHE A 20 -19.44 20.12 16.99
CA PHE A 20 -18.03 20.53 17.16
C PHE A 20 -17.82 21.97 17.76
N ALA A 21 -17.67 22.15 19.08
CA ALA A 21 -17.64 23.47 19.75
C ALA A 21 -16.29 24.18 19.98
N GLU A 22 -15.49 24.49 18.94
CA GLU A 22 -14.51 25.60 19.09
C GLU A 22 -14.38 26.51 17.87
N ARG A 23 -14.04 27.78 18.14
CA ARG A 23 -14.08 28.89 17.18
C ARG A 23 -12.71 29.24 16.58
N ILE A 24 -11.72 28.36 16.73
CA ILE A 24 -10.35 28.52 16.23
C ILE A 24 -10.14 27.47 15.12
N HIS A 25 -10.09 27.92 13.87
CA HIS A 25 -10.16 27.09 12.65
C HIS A 25 -11.38 26.17 12.64
N ARG A 26 -12.56 26.72 12.30
CA ARG A 26 -13.78 25.95 12.10
C ARG A 26 -13.53 24.83 11.08
N VAL A 27 -13.99 23.62 11.40
CA VAL A 27 -14.12 22.52 10.42
C VAL A 27 -15.09 23.00 9.34
N THR A 28 -14.61 23.10 8.10
CA THR A 28 -15.35 23.68 6.98
C THR A 28 -16.19 22.61 6.28
N SER A 29 -15.64 21.39 6.16
CA SER A 29 -16.29 20.25 5.49
C SER A 29 -15.72 18.91 5.97
N ILE A 30 -16.53 17.86 5.90
CA ILE A 30 -16.07 16.47 6.00
C ILE A 30 -16.46 15.73 4.71
N HIS A 31 -15.45 15.24 4.02
CA HIS A 31 -15.57 14.51 2.77
C HIS A 31 -15.35 13.01 3.00
N VAL A 32 -16.41 12.22 2.89
CA VAL A 32 -16.42 10.78 3.05
C VAL A 32 -16.32 10.10 1.70
N GLY A 33 -15.13 9.63 1.36
CA GLY A 33 -14.93 8.78 0.19
C GLY A 33 -15.19 7.32 0.52
N THR A 34 -16.46 6.90 0.66
CA THR A 34 -16.83 5.48 0.90
C THR A 34 -16.24 4.55 -0.17
N ARG A 35 -16.27 4.98 -1.44
CA ARG A 35 -15.68 4.28 -2.60
C ARG A 35 -14.19 3.98 -2.46
N HIS A 36 -13.47 4.79 -1.69
CA HIS A 36 -12.05 4.63 -1.37
C HIS A 36 -11.83 4.31 0.12
N GLN A 37 -12.89 3.99 0.86
CA GLN A 37 -12.90 3.66 2.29
C GLN A 37 -11.98 4.63 3.08
N ARG A 38 -12.29 5.93 3.00
CA ARG A 38 -11.57 7.01 3.72
C ARG A 38 -12.50 8.13 4.20
N VAL A 39 -12.14 8.76 5.31
CA VAL A 39 -12.75 10.02 5.77
C VAL A 39 -11.71 11.13 5.68
N ARG A 40 -12.03 12.19 4.93
CA ARG A 40 -11.26 13.42 4.83
C ARG A 40 -11.95 14.50 5.66
N VAL A 41 -11.22 15.12 6.59
CA VAL A 41 -11.69 16.23 7.42
C VAL A 41 -10.99 17.49 6.96
N GLU A 42 -11.72 18.57 6.70
CA GLU A 42 -11.19 19.84 6.21
C GLU A 42 -11.50 20.97 7.20
N ALA A 43 -10.54 21.85 7.46
CA ALA A 43 -10.70 22.96 8.40
C ALA A 43 -10.00 24.23 7.91
N GLY A 44 -10.72 25.35 7.91
CA GLY A 44 -10.28 26.55 7.21
C GLY A 44 -10.18 26.34 5.69
N GLU A 45 -9.27 27.06 5.05
CA GLU A 45 -9.08 27.07 3.60
C GLU A 45 -7.97 26.09 3.14
N ASP A 46 -6.91 25.92 3.94
CA ASP A 46 -5.67 25.21 3.55
C ASP A 46 -5.30 23.98 4.41
N GLN A 47 -6.25 23.38 5.16
CA GLN A 47 -5.96 22.19 5.99
C GLN A 47 -6.94 21.04 5.77
N ALA A 48 -6.40 19.85 5.49
CA ALA A 48 -7.17 18.61 5.31
C ALA A 48 -6.43 17.38 5.87
N TRP A 49 -7.14 16.44 6.48
CA TRP A 49 -6.58 15.18 6.99
C TRP A 49 -7.43 13.99 6.52
N GLU A 50 -6.80 13.02 5.88
CA GLU A 50 -7.43 11.79 5.39
C GLU A 50 -7.10 10.61 6.30
N PHE A 51 -8.13 9.89 6.74
CA PHE A 51 -8.05 8.76 7.64
C PHE A 51 -8.62 7.48 7.01
N ASP A 52 -8.03 6.32 7.36
CA ASP A 52 -8.56 5.00 7.02
C ASP A 52 -9.74 4.60 7.96
N PRO A 53 -10.49 3.51 7.68
CA PRO A 53 -11.64 3.11 8.49
C PRO A 53 -11.26 2.65 9.90
N ALA A 54 -10.02 2.17 10.09
CA ALA A 54 -9.50 1.89 11.42
C ALA A 54 -9.15 3.17 12.19
N GLY A 55 -9.22 4.36 11.57
CA GLY A 55 -8.96 5.68 12.13
C GLY A 55 -7.50 6.13 12.10
N ARG A 56 -6.67 5.58 11.21
CA ARG A 56 -5.25 5.94 11.03
C ARG A 56 -5.14 7.08 10.05
N LEU A 57 -4.29 8.06 10.35
CA LEU A 57 -3.92 9.08 9.37
C LEU A 57 -3.20 8.43 8.18
N ILE A 58 -3.67 8.75 6.97
CA ILE A 58 -3.06 8.39 5.68
C ILE A 58 -2.25 9.59 5.18
N VAL A 59 -2.93 10.74 5.05
CA VAL A 59 -2.38 12.00 4.51
C VAL A 59 -2.85 13.17 5.37
N ALA A 60 -1.98 14.14 5.61
CA ALA A 60 -2.30 15.46 6.13
C ALA A 60 -1.78 16.53 5.18
N GLN A 61 -2.68 17.34 4.63
CA GLN A 61 -2.35 18.55 3.88
C GLN A 61 -2.47 19.73 4.84
N GLU A 62 -1.36 20.44 5.07
CA GLU A 62 -1.28 21.63 5.92
C GLU A 62 -0.50 22.69 5.15
N GLU A 63 -1.19 23.75 4.71
CA GLU A 63 -0.65 24.79 3.82
C GLU A 63 -0.14 24.19 2.49
N SER A 64 1.10 24.50 2.08
CA SER A 64 1.76 23.98 0.88
C SER A 64 2.40 22.59 1.05
N VAL A 65 2.25 21.95 2.22
CA VAL A 65 2.93 20.70 2.56
C VAL A 65 1.93 19.57 2.82
N SER A 66 2.12 18.46 2.13
CA SER A 66 1.38 17.22 2.31
C SER A 66 2.27 16.17 2.97
N ARG A 67 1.84 15.62 4.11
CA ARG A 67 2.55 14.64 4.94
C ARG A 67 1.84 13.29 4.90
N HIS A 68 2.54 12.23 4.54
CA HIS A 68 2.05 10.85 4.53
C HIS A 68 2.60 10.09 5.72
N ARG A 69 1.81 9.21 6.32
CA ARG A 69 2.23 8.36 7.45
C ARG A 69 2.44 6.91 7.00
N THR A 70 3.56 6.30 7.39
CA THR A 70 3.80 4.85 7.23
C THR A 70 3.44 4.07 8.50
N PHE A 71 3.21 2.75 8.38
CA PHE A 71 2.87 1.91 9.55
C PHE A 71 4.01 1.79 10.56
N ASP A 72 5.27 1.86 10.12
CA ASP A 72 6.48 1.94 10.97
C ASP A 72 6.70 3.34 11.58
N GLY A 73 5.70 4.22 11.53
CA GLY A 73 5.69 5.49 12.27
C GLY A 73 6.48 6.64 11.65
N ARG A 74 7.11 6.43 10.48
CA ARG A 74 7.76 7.52 9.73
C ARG A 74 6.71 8.42 9.07
N ILE A 75 7.13 9.65 8.78
CA ILE A 75 6.33 10.65 8.07
C ILE A 75 7.11 11.13 6.86
N TRP A 76 6.43 11.20 5.71
CA TRP A 76 7.01 11.58 4.42
C TRP A 76 6.29 12.81 3.88
N GLY A 77 7.00 13.94 3.83
CA GLY A 77 6.47 15.19 3.27
C GLY A 77 6.64 15.30 1.75
N HIS A 78 5.77 16.06 1.09
CA HIS A 78 6.02 16.63 -0.23
C HIS A 78 5.51 18.09 -0.29
N ARG A 79 6.13 18.93 -1.12
CA ARG A 79 5.77 20.35 -1.28
C ARG A 79 5.65 20.69 -2.78
N VAL A 80 4.63 21.46 -3.13
CA VAL A 80 4.49 22.04 -4.47
C VAL A 80 5.12 23.44 -4.45
N ILE A 81 6.03 23.74 -5.38
CA ILE A 81 6.71 25.04 -5.46
C ILE A 81 6.49 25.64 -6.86
N GLY A 82 5.56 26.60 -6.94
CA GLY A 82 5.15 27.20 -8.20
C GLY A 82 4.46 26.16 -9.10
N SER A 83 4.88 26.06 -10.36
CA SER A 83 4.39 25.06 -11.32
C SER A 83 5.08 23.70 -11.23
N ASN A 84 6.11 23.54 -10.37
CA ASN A 84 6.89 22.32 -10.27
C ASN A 84 6.55 21.57 -8.96
N GLU A 85 6.27 20.27 -9.07
CA GLU A 85 6.21 19.40 -7.90
C GLU A 85 7.63 19.13 -7.39
N GLU A 86 7.95 19.56 -6.16
CA GLU A 86 9.22 19.22 -5.53
C GLU A 86 9.05 18.09 -4.51
N ARG A 87 9.25 16.86 -4.99
CA ARG A 87 9.24 15.65 -4.16
C ARG A 87 10.60 15.44 -3.51
N ARG A 88 10.84 16.13 -2.39
CA ARG A 88 11.99 15.85 -1.51
C ARG A 88 11.56 14.92 -0.37
N LEU A 89 12.48 14.10 0.16
CA LEU A 89 12.42 13.80 1.59
C LEU A 89 12.45 15.15 2.31
N ILE A 90 11.36 15.48 2.99
CA ILE A 90 11.46 16.52 4.01
C ILE A 90 12.07 15.82 5.22
N ASP A 91 13.36 16.06 5.48
CA ASP A 91 14.11 15.60 6.68
C ASP A 91 13.56 16.18 8.01
N ASP A 92 12.41 16.85 7.94
CA ASP A 92 11.71 17.57 8.97
C ASP A 92 10.23 17.13 8.90
N ALA A 93 9.79 16.36 9.89
CA ALA A 93 8.44 15.80 9.97
C ALA A 93 7.34 16.88 10.20
N GLY A 94 7.74 18.15 10.17
CA GLY A 94 7.16 19.20 11.00
C GLY A 94 8.03 19.39 12.25
N PRO A 95 7.91 20.54 12.95
CA PRO A 95 8.84 21.00 13.98
C PRO A 95 8.89 20.14 15.27
N ASP A 96 8.28 18.96 15.27
CA ASP A 96 8.12 18.06 16.41
C ASP A 96 8.42 16.60 16.00
N ASP A 97 8.72 15.75 16.97
CA ASP A 97 8.82 14.30 16.80
C ASP A 97 7.58 13.70 16.06
N PRO A 98 7.73 12.70 15.18
CA PRO A 98 6.63 12.11 14.42
C PRO A 98 5.43 11.62 15.25
N GLN A 99 5.67 11.07 16.45
CA GLN A 99 4.60 10.63 17.35
C GLN A 99 3.92 11.83 18.03
N VAL A 100 4.66 12.90 18.33
CA VAL A 100 4.11 14.16 18.84
C VAL A 100 3.22 14.83 17.78
N TRP A 101 3.64 14.87 16.51
CA TRP A 101 2.83 15.39 15.41
C TRP A 101 1.55 14.55 15.21
N LEU A 102 1.65 13.21 15.15
CA LEU A 102 0.48 12.33 15.06
C LEU A 102 -0.47 12.52 16.25
N ALA A 103 0.07 12.59 17.47
CA ALA A 103 -0.72 12.85 18.68
C ALA A 103 -1.44 14.20 18.64
N ARG A 104 -0.82 15.23 18.05
CA ARG A 104 -1.46 16.55 17.83
C ARG A 104 -2.61 16.47 16.84
N VAL A 105 -2.45 15.74 15.72
CA VAL A 105 -3.51 15.52 14.73
C VAL A 105 -4.70 14.77 15.35
N HIS A 106 -4.46 13.61 15.96
CA HIS A 106 -5.52 12.83 16.61
C HIS A 106 -6.14 13.56 17.81
N GLY A 107 -5.36 14.33 18.56
CA GLY A 107 -5.83 15.20 19.64
C GLY A 107 -6.72 16.34 19.15
N ARG A 108 -6.48 16.86 17.94
CA ARG A 108 -7.34 17.86 17.28
C ARG A 108 -8.70 17.25 16.95
N ILE A 109 -8.74 16.10 16.28
CA ILE A 109 -9.99 15.36 15.98
C ILE A 109 -10.77 15.02 17.26
N ARG A 110 -10.07 14.60 18.33
CA ARG A 110 -10.70 14.31 19.63
C ARG A 110 -11.34 15.53 20.28
N ARG A 111 -10.64 16.68 20.32
CA ARG A 111 -11.21 17.92 20.89
C ARG A 111 -12.44 18.35 20.11
N TRP A 112 -12.35 18.32 18.79
CA TRP A 112 -13.46 18.56 17.88
C TRP A 112 -14.66 17.66 18.25
N MET A 113 -14.50 16.33 18.29
CA MET A 113 -15.62 15.42 18.61
C MET A 113 -16.18 15.52 20.04
N ALA A 114 -15.47 16.14 20.98
CA ALA A 114 -15.88 16.23 22.39
C ALA A 114 -16.63 17.54 22.72
N ALA A 115 -16.84 18.41 21.74
CA ALA A 115 -17.21 19.80 21.93
C ALA A 115 -18.64 20.08 21.40
N ASP A 116 -19.51 20.62 22.24
CA ASP A 116 -20.99 20.62 22.08
C ASP A 116 -21.56 21.83 21.28
N ALA A 117 -21.42 21.90 19.93
CA ALA A 117 -22.07 22.91 19.05
C ALA A 117 -21.80 22.76 17.52
N GLU A 118 -22.75 23.18 16.66
CA GLU A 118 -22.63 23.37 15.19
C GLU A 118 -22.39 22.12 14.29
N ALA A 119 -23.25 21.98 13.28
CA ALA A 119 -23.29 20.86 12.33
C ALA A 119 -22.27 20.99 11.19
N VAL A 120 -21.41 19.99 10.97
CA VAL A 120 -20.55 19.92 9.77
C VAL A 120 -21.20 19.17 8.62
N TRP A 121 -20.95 19.64 7.39
CA TRP A 121 -21.32 18.99 6.14
C TRP A 121 -20.58 17.67 5.96
N VAL A 122 -21.31 16.55 5.92
CA VAL A 122 -20.81 15.26 5.46
C VAL A 122 -21.21 15.09 4.00
N ARG A 123 -20.23 14.96 3.10
CA ARG A 123 -20.42 14.69 1.67
C ARG A 123 -19.88 13.30 1.36
N GLY A 124 -20.62 12.43 0.65
CA GLY A 124 -20.07 11.13 0.28
C GLY A 124 -20.94 10.29 -0.65
N GLU A 125 -20.32 9.29 -1.28
CA GLU A 125 -20.96 8.32 -2.17
C GLU A 125 -21.51 7.11 -1.38
N GLY A 126 -22.37 6.27 -1.97
CA GLY A 126 -22.70 4.94 -1.43
C GLY A 126 -23.64 4.89 -0.22
N ILE A 127 -23.71 3.73 0.44
CA ILE A 127 -24.70 3.45 1.50
C ILE A 127 -24.17 3.94 2.87
N SER A 128 -24.96 4.80 3.52
CA SER A 128 -24.68 5.50 4.79
C SER A 128 -23.27 6.14 4.95
N PRO A 129 -22.98 7.21 4.19
CA PRO A 129 -21.77 8.01 4.40
C PRO A 129 -21.63 8.59 5.82
N LEU A 130 -22.76 8.91 6.47
CA LEU A 130 -22.79 9.50 7.81
C LEU A 130 -22.37 8.52 8.90
N ASP A 131 -22.84 7.27 8.87
CA ASP A 131 -22.45 6.27 9.87
C ASP A 131 -21.00 5.83 9.69
N PHE A 132 -20.54 5.75 8.43
CA PHE A 132 -19.12 5.54 8.14
C PHE A 132 -18.25 6.71 8.64
N ALA A 133 -18.71 7.96 8.48
CA ALA A 133 -18.03 9.14 9.03
C ALA A 133 -17.90 9.03 10.56
N ARG A 134 -19.04 8.82 11.25
CA ARG A 134 -19.11 8.70 12.71
C ARG A 134 -18.19 7.59 13.23
N SER A 135 -18.25 6.42 12.61
CA SER A 135 -17.45 5.25 13.03
C SER A 135 -15.95 5.51 12.85
N SER A 136 -15.53 5.97 11.67
CA SER A 136 -14.11 6.24 11.38
C SER A 136 -13.56 7.39 12.23
N LEU A 137 -14.36 8.44 12.46
CA LEU A 137 -13.96 9.58 13.30
C LEU A 137 -13.86 9.16 14.78
N ALA A 138 -14.78 8.34 15.30
CA ALA A 138 -14.68 7.79 16.66
C ALA A 138 -13.38 6.99 16.84
N MET A 139 -13.04 6.12 15.88
CA MET A 139 -11.75 5.40 15.86
C MET A 139 -10.54 6.36 15.76
N THR A 140 -10.67 7.46 15.01
CA THR A 140 -9.64 8.49 14.88
C THR A 140 -9.43 9.27 16.17
N ALA A 141 -10.49 9.66 16.88
CA ALA A 141 -10.43 10.34 18.17
C ALA A 141 -9.91 9.42 19.29
N ALA A 142 -10.20 8.12 19.22
CA ALA A 142 -9.72 7.13 20.18
C ALA A 142 -8.19 6.97 20.20
N ARG A 143 -7.45 7.32 19.13
CA ARG A 143 -5.98 7.19 19.06
C ARG A 143 -5.24 8.12 20.04
N SER A 144 -4.94 7.60 21.22
CA SER A 144 -4.03 8.21 22.19
C SER A 144 -2.56 8.04 21.75
N PRO A 145 -1.61 8.81 22.32
CA PRO A 145 -0.17 8.62 22.08
C PRO A 145 0.30 7.18 22.41
N ALA A 146 -0.30 6.55 23.43
CA ALA A 146 0.00 5.17 23.77
C ALA A 146 -0.44 4.18 22.68
N ILE A 147 -1.64 4.38 22.10
CA ILE A 147 -2.14 3.54 21.00
C ILE A 147 -1.27 3.73 19.75
N LEU A 148 -0.89 4.97 19.42
CA LEU A 148 0.00 5.26 18.29
C LEU A 148 1.36 4.55 18.43
N LYS A 149 1.98 4.61 19.62
CA LYS A 149 3.24 3.94 19.92
C LYS A 149 3.12 2.40 19.84
N THR A 150 2.05 1.83 20.41
CA THR A 150 1.79 0.38 20.33
C THR A 150 1.56 -0.08 18.89
N GLU A 151 0.89 0.73 18.07
CA GLU A 151 0.64 0.41 16.66
C GLU A 151 1.94 0.37 15.85
N VAL A 152 2.87 1.30 16.06
CA VAL A 152 4.19 1.27 15.41
C VAL A 152 4.96 0.02 15.82
N ALA A 153 5.09 -0.25 17.13
CA ALA A 153 5.79 -1.43 17.62
C ALA A 153 5.17 -2.76 17.12
N TRP A 154 3.86 -2.78 16.88
CA TRP A 154 3.19 -3.96 16.31
C TRP A 154 3.46 -4.09 14.81
N ALA A 155 3.47 -3.01 14.03
CA ALA A 155 3.84 -3.03 12.62
C ALA A 155 5.31 -3.48 12.43
N GLU A 156 6.23 -2.91 13.22
CA GLU A 156 7.64 -3.32 13.26
C GLU A 156 7.77 -4.81 13.61
N ARG A 157 6.95 -5.35 14.53
CA ARG A 157 6.96 -6.77 14.88
C ARG A 157 6.42 -7.68 13.77
N ILE A 158 5.33 -7.29 13.09
CA ILE A 158 4.69 -8.09 12.03
C ILE A 158 5.60 -8.26 10.83
N TRP A 159 6.15 -7.15 10.32
CA TRP A 159 6.92 -7.15 9.08
C TRP A 159 8.43 -7.23 9.32
N ARG A 160 8.96 -6.77 10.46
CA ARG A 160 10.39 -6.68 10.84
C ARG A 160 11.22 -5.82 9.90
N GLN A 161 11.27 -6.21 8.63
CA GLN A 161 11.77 -5.47 7.50
C GLN A 161 10.64 -5.27 6.48
N VAL A 162 10.32 -4.02 6.17
CA VAL A 162 9.39 -3.68 5.09
C VAL A 162 10.03 -4.07 3.75
N PRO A 163 9.40 -4.93 2.93
CA PRO A 163 9.95 -5.28 1.63
C PRO A 163 9.79 -4.10 0.66
N VAL A 164 10.67 -4.03 -0.35
CA VAL A 164 10.41 -3.17 -1.51
C VAL A 164 9.15 -3.66 -2.22
N LEU A 165 8.38 -2.71 -2.74
CA LEU A 165 7.21 -2.96 -3.58
C LEU A 165 7.39 -2.24 -4.92
N PRO A 166 6.96 -2.83 -6.04
CA PRO A 166 6.79 -2.12 -7.30
C PRO A 166 5.82 -0.92 -7.14
N PRO A 167 5.95 0.17 -7.91
CA PRO A 167 5.10 1.35 -7.75
C PRO A 167 3.59 1.11 -7.90
N ASP A 168 3.19 0.13 -8.72
CA ASP A 168 1.78 -0.28 -8.88
C ASP A 168 1.26 -1.16 -7.72
N GLN A 169 2.10 -1.44 -6.72
CA GLN A 169 1.82 -2.32 -5.58
C GLN A 169 1.88 -1.62 -4.21
N TYR A 170 2.09 -0.31 -4.13
CA TYR A 170 2.24 0.40 -2.84
C TYR A 170 1.03 0.30 -1.89
N GLU A 171 -0.18 0.05 -2.39
CA GLU A 171 -1.38 -0.19 -1.55
C GLU A 171 -1.73 -1.68 -1.37
N SER A 172 -0.85 -2.60 -1.78
CA SER A 172 -1.10 -4.04 -1.66
C SER A 172 -0.86 -4.52 -0.22
N LEU A 173 -1.70 -5.44 0.27
CA LEU A 173 -1.49 -6.07 1.57
C LEU A 173 -0.27 -6.98 1.51
N VAL A 174 0.78 -6.64 2.26
CA VAL A 174 2.04 -7.38 2.28
C VAL A 174 1.95 -8.58 3.20
N LEU A 175 2.09 -9.78 2.63
CA LEU A 175 2.25 -11.03 3.38
C LEU A 175 3.64 -11.60 3.11
N GLN A 176 4.40 -11.87 4.16
CA GLN A 176 5.75 -12.42 4.08
C GLN A 176 5.70 -13.95 4.22
N ILE A 177 6.00 -14.65 3.14
CA ILE A 177 6.08 -16.13 3.10
C ILE A 177 7.51 -16.67 3.12
N SER A 178 8.47 -15.77 3.04
CA SER A 178 9.89 -15.94 3.29
C SER A 178 10.41 -14.70 4.05
N GLU A 179 11.70 -14.68 4.36
CA GLU A 179 12.46 -13.55 4.90
C GLU A 179 13.76 -13.40 4.09
N GLY A 180 14.25 -12.18 3.87
CA GLY A 180 15.56 -11.91 3.26
C GLY A 180 15.65 -12.15 1.75
N CYS A 181 16.88 -12.32 1.26
CA CYS A 181 17.20 -12.62 -0.14
C CYS A 181 18.14 -13.83 -0.25
N PRO A 182 17.83 -14.84 -1.08
CA PRO A 182 18.66 -16.05 -1.21
C PRO A 182 20.03 -15.78 -1.84
N TRP A 183 20.18 -14.66 -2.56
CA TRP A 183 21.43 -14.29 -3.21
C TRP A 183 22.28 -13.30 -2.42
N ASP A 184 21.66 -12.17 -2.02
CA ASP A 184 22.20 -11.09 -1.17
C ASP A 184 23.62 -10.53 -1.51
N ARG A 185 24.16 -10.80 -2.70
CA ARG A 185 25.51 -10.34 -3.12
C ARG A 185 25.50 -9.23 -4.18
N CYS A 186 24.32 -8.72 -4.54
CA CYS A 186 24.14 -7.59 -5.46
C CYS A 186 24.72 -6.30 -4.84
N ARG A 187 25.80 -5.76 -5.42
CA ARG A 187 26.54 -4.59 -4.89
C ARG A 187 25.69 -3.33 -4.73
N PHE A 188 24.70 -3.15 -5.61
CA PHE A 188 23.75 -2.03 -5.56
C PHE A 188 22.67 -2.19 -4.48
N CYS A 189 22.44 -3.41 -3.99
CA CYS A 189 21.38 -3.70 -3.04
C CYS A 189 21.90 -3.53 -1.61
N SER A 190 21.18 -2.75 -0.79
CA SER A 190 21.36 -2.65 0.66
C SER A 190 20.18 -3.26 1.44
N LEU A 191 19.16 -3.77 0.73
CA LEU A 191 17.86 -4.10 1.30
C LEU A 191 17.89 -5.32 2.22
N TYR A 192 18.70 -6.33 1.93
CA TYR A 192 18.62 -7.65 2.59
C TYR A 192 19.90 -8.08 3.33
N ARG A 193 20.94 -7.23 3.37
CA ARG A 193 22.31 -7.58 3.82
C ARG A 193 22.42 -8.19 5.21
N ASP A 194 21.52 -7.79 6.10
CA ASP A 194 21.52 -8.19 7.50
C ASP A 194 20.35 -9.15 7.84
N VAL A 195 19.67 -9.67 6.81
CA VAL A 195 18.48 -10.55 6.94
C VAL A 195 18.72 -11.86 6.18
N PRO A 196 19.18 -12.92 6.89
CA PRO A 196 19.40 -14.24 6.28
C PRO A 196 18.14 -14.77 5.59
N PHE A 197 18.31 -15.38 4.42
CA PHE A 197 17.20 -15.98 3.71
C PHE A 197 16.61 -17.16 4.47
N ARG A 198 15.28 -17.17 4.65
CA ARG A 198 14.55 -18.33 5.14
C ARG A 198 13.13 -18.37 4.57
N GLU A 199 12.68 -19.57 4.21
CA GLU A 199 11.27 -19.84 3.94
C GLU A 199 10.51 -20.03 5.28
N ARG A 200 9.38 -19.34 5.45
CA ARG A 200 8.55 -19.50 6.66
C ARG A 200 7.78 -20.82 6.60
N THR A 201 7.55 -21.47 7.72
CA THR A 201 6.67 -22.66 7.75
C THR A 201 5.21 -22.25 7.48
N LEU A 202 4.37 -23.21 7.09
CA LEU A 202 2.94 -22.95 6.88
C LEU A 202 2.27 -22.35 8.14
N GLU A 203 2.64 -22.81 9.33
CA GLU A 203 2.17 -22.27 10.62
C GLU A 203 2.63 -20.81 10.84
N GLU A 204 3.87 -20.48 10.47
CA GLU A 204 4.39 -19.11 10.56
C GLU A 204 3.70 -18.17 9.57
N ILE A 205 3.37 -18.66 8.37
CA ILE A 205 2.60 -17.93 7.35
C ILE A 205 1.17 -17.71 7.82
N GLU A 206 0.53 -18.74 8.37
CA GLU A 206 -0.82 -18.67 8.93
C GLU A 206 -0.91 -17.65 10.06
N ARG A 207 0.00 -17.73 11.04
CA ARG A 207 0.09 -16.77 12.13
C ARG A 207 0.36 -15.35 11.62
N HIS A 208 1.27 -15.17 10.67
CA HIS A 208 1.55 -13.85 10.08
C HIS A 208 0.31 -13.27 9.37
N LEU A 209 -0.45 -14.09 8.65
CA LEU A 209 -1.70 -13.67 8.01
C LEU A 209 -2.76 -13.24 9.04
N ASP A 210 -2.94 -14.01 10.12
CA ASP A 210 -3.87 -13.64 11.19
C ASP A 210 -3.45 -12.35 11.91
N GLU A 211 -2.15 -12.16 12.16
CA GLU A 211 -1.62 -10.91 12.74
C GLU A 211 -1.77 -9.70 11.81
N VAL A 212 -1.53 -9.86 10.51
CA VAL A 212 -1.71 -8.82 9.50
C VAL A 212 -3.18 -8.41 9.40
N LEU A 213 -4.10 -9.39 9.35
CA LEU A 213 -5.54 -9.14 9.29
C LEU A 213 -6.05 -8.43 10.56
N LEU A 214 -5.61 -8.88 11.73
CA LEU A 214 -5.95 -8.25 13.01
C LEU A 214 -5.39 -6.82 13.10
N PHE A 215 -4.17 -6.58 12.59
CA PHE A 215 -3.57 -5.25 12.55
C PHE A 215 -4.33 -4.31 11.61
N VAL A 216 -4.61 -4.69 10.36
CA VAL A 216 -5.34 -3.79 9.45
C VAL A 216 -6.75 -3.52 9.94
N GLY A 217 -7.44 -4.52 10.52
CA GLY A 217 -8.75 -4.37 11.14
C GLY A 217 -9.78 -3.82 10.15
N ALA A 218 -10.48 -2.75 10.51
CA ALA A 218 -11.46 -2.11 9.63
C ALA A 218 -10.86 -1.61 8.29
N SER A 219 -9.54 -1.39 8.22
CA SER A 219 -8.85 -1.04 6.97
C SER A 219 -8.72 -2.21 5.99
N ALA A 220 -9.15 -3.41 6.37
CA ALA A 220 -9.37 -4.54 5.47
C ALA A 220 -10.20 -4.17 4.23
N ALA A 221 -11.14 -3.22 4.35
CA ALA A 221 -11.96 -2.72 3.24
C ALA A 221 -11.16 -1.99 2.13
N ARG A 222 -9.91 -1.61 2.41
CA ARG A 222 -8.96 -0.99 1.46
C ARG A 222 -8.05 -2.02 0.79
N VAL A 223 -8.06 -3.27 1.23
CA VAL A 223 -7.27 -4.34 0.62
C VAL A 223 -7.90 -4.66 -0.74
N HIS A 224 -7.11 -4.52 -1.80
CA HIS A 224 -7.54 -4.82 -3.18
C HIS A 224 -6.54 -5.72 -3.93
N ARG A 225 -5.38 -5.97 -3.34
CA ARG A 225 -4.25 -6.76 -3.87
C ARG A 225 -3.49 -7.37 -2.70
N VAL A 226 -2.94 -8.58 -2.86
CA VAL A 226 -2.03 -9.19 -1.89
C VAL A 226 -0.66 -9.33 -2.53
N PHE A 227 0.36 -8.74 -1.91
CA PHE A 227 1.75 -8.88 -2.34
C PHE A 227 2.48 -9.89 -1.45
N LEU A 228 2.98 -10.97 -2.04
CA LEU A 228 3.85 -11.93 -1.38
C LEU A 228 5.25 -11.31 -1.32
N GLY A 229 5.56 -10.71 -0.16
CA GLY A 229 6.73 -9.86 0.05
C GLY A 229 8.05 -10.60 0.15
N GLN A 230 9.11 -9.81 0.39
CA GLN A 230 10.53 -10.21 0.37
C GLN A 230 11.05 -10.46 -1.05
N ALA A 231 12.34 -10.77 -1.17
CA ALA A 231 13.06 -10.69 -2.44
C ALA A 231 12.56 -11.66 -3.52
N ASN A 232 12.15 -12.87 -3.13
CA ASN A 232 11.88 -13.98 -4.03
C ASN A 232 10.86 -14.97 -3.44
N ALA A 233 9.64 -14.50 -3.19
CA ALA A 233 8.57 -15.32 -2.61
C ALA A 233 8.22 -16.57 -3.44
N LEU A 234 8.41 -16.51 -4.77
CA LEU A 234 8.02 -17.55 -5.71
C LEU A 234 9.09 -18.63 -5.96
N LEU A 235 10.12 -18.79 -5.12
CA LEU A 235 11.14 -19.87 -5.29
C LEU A 235 10.72 -21.24 -4.74
N ARG A 236 9.75 -21.26 -3.83
CA ARG A 236 9.17 -22.49 -3.25
C ARG A 236 8.65 -23.45 -4.32
N ASP A 237 8.45 -24.72 -3.99
CA ASP A 237 7.80 -25.63 -4.96
C ASP A 237 6.34 -25.24 -5.23
N THR A 238 5.80 -25.75 -6.34
CA THR A 238 4.45 -25.40 -6.81
C THR A 238 3.37 -25.88 -5.86
N GLY A 239 3.56 -27.02 -5.19
CA GLY A 239 2.58 -27.58 -4.24
C GLY A 239 2.45 -26.70 -3.01
N GLU A 240 3.57 -26.35 -2.38
CA GLU A 240 3.57 -25.43 -1.23
C GLU A 240 2.99 -24.05 -1.59
N LEU A 241 3.34 -23.49 -2.75
CA LEU A 241 2.75 -22.22 -3.20
C LEU A 241 1.24 -22.34 -3.35
N LEU A 242 0.72 -23.41 -3.96
CA LEU A 242 -0.71 -23.64 -4.09
C LEU A 242 -1.39 -23.76 -2.72
N GLU A 243 -0.79 -24.45 -1.75
CA GLU A 243 -1.30 -24.55 -0.38
C GLU A 243 -1.33 -23.19 0.34
N ILE A 244 -0.26 -22.40 0.23
CA ILE A 244 -0.16 -21.03 0.77
C ILE A 244 -1.24 -20.12 0.13
N LEU A 245 -1.38 -20.15 -1.19
CA LEU A 245 -2.40 -19.35 -1.88
C LEU A 245 -3.81 -19.77 -1.44
N GLN A 246 -4.08 -21.07 -1.31
CA GLN A 246 -5.36 -21.57 -0.79
C GLN A 246 -5.60 -21.14 0.67
N MET A 247 -4.57 -21.18 1.53
CA MET A 247 -4.65 -20.71 2.91
C MET A 247 -5.02 -19.22 2.99
N ILE A 248 -4.41 -18.38 2.16
CA ILE A 248 -4.74 -16.96 2.11
C ILE A 248 -6.17 -16.76 1.59
N ARG A 249 -6.56 -17.48 0.53
CA ARG A 249 -7.92 -17.42 -0.07
C ARG A 249 -9.05 -17.75 0.91
N ARG A 250 -8.81 -18.60 1.92
CA ARG A 250 -9.80 -18.92 2.97
C ARG A 250 -10.16 -17.71 3.85
N ARG A 251 -9.25 -16.73 3.96
CA ARG A 251 -9.42 -15.51 4.79
C ARG A 251 -9.58 -14.24 3.96
N ILE A 252 -8.97 -14.19 2.76
CA ILE A 252 -9.04 -13.09 1.80
C ILE A 252 -9.50 -13.67 0.45
N PRO A 253 -10.83 -13.75 0.22
CA PRO A 253 -11.37 -14.18 -1.06
C PRO A 253 -10.79 -13.38 -2.25
N ILE A 254 -10.48 -14.10 -3.33
CA ILE A 254 -9.92 -13.51 -4.55
C ILE A 254 -10.99 -13.43 -5.62
N ALA A 255 -11.15 -12.25 -6.22
CA ALA A 255 -12.11 -11.98 -7.26
C ALA A 255 -11.89 -12.89 -8.49
N ASP A 256 -12.99 -13.33 -9.11
CA ASP A 256 -12.94 -14.04 -10.38
C ASP A 256 -12.28 -13.14 -11.45
N PRO A 257 -11.18 -13.60 -12.09
CA PRO A 257 -10.45 -12.81 -13.08
C PRO A 257 -11.20 -12.61 -14.40
N THR A 258 -12.26 -13.38 -14.66
CA THR A 258 -13.10 -13.25 -15.86
C THR A 258 -14.07 -12.08 -15.77
N LEU A 259 -14.28 -11.53 -14.57
CA LEU A 259 -15.12 -10.36 -14.35
C LEU A 259 -14.51 -9.10 -14.99
N GLY A 260 -15.28 -8.43 -15.85
CA GLY A 260 -14.91 -7.11 -16.36
C GLY A 260 -14.69 -6.11 -15.21
N ALA A 261 -13.77 -5.16 -15.39
CA ALA A 261 -13.24 -4.30 -14.32
C ALA A 261 -14.32 -3.55 -13.49
N GLY A 262 -15.49 -3.24 -14.06
CA GLY A 262 -16.61 -2.66 -13.33
C GLY A 262 -17.29 -3.63 -12.35
N ALA A 263 -17.45 -4.90 -12.73
CA ALA A 263 -18.00 -5.95 -11.87
C ALA A 263 -16.98 -6.36 -10.80
N GLN A 264 -15.70 -6.49 -11.17
CA GLN A 264 -14.63 -6.80 -10.22
C GLN A 264 -14.53 -5.75 -9.11
N ARG A 265 -14.63 -4.45 -9.44
CA ARG A 265 -14.65 -3.37 -8.43
C ARG A 265 -15.83 -3.48 -7.45
N ARG A 266 -17.04 -3.77 -7.93
CA ARG A 266 -18.21 -3.95 -7.03
C ARG A 266 -18.03 -5.17 -6.13
N TRP A 267 -17.58 -6.29 -6.69
CA TRP A 267 -17.35 -7.51 -5.93
C TRP A 267 -16.33 -7.28 -4.80
N LEU A 268 -15.24 -6.56 -5.06
CA LEU A 268 -14.24 -6.18 -4.03
C LEU A 268 -14.80 -5.24 -2.95
N GLN A 269 -15.83 -4.45 -3.24
CA GLN A 269 -16.50 -3.59 -2.27
C GLN A 269 -17.52 -4.37 -1.42
N GLU A 270 -18.18 -5.36 -2.00
CA GLU A 270 -19.18 -6.22 -1.34
C GLU A 270 -18.53 -7.31 -0.48
N HIS A 271 -17.30 -7.72 -0.77
CA HIS A 271 -16.56 -8.76 -0.06
C HIS A 271 -15.34 -8.13 0.62
N THR A 272 -15.33 -8.04 1.96
CA THR A 272 -14.23 -7.43 2.72
C THR A 272 -13.82 -8.35 3.89
N PRO A 273 -12.51 -8.64 4.07
CA PRO A 273 -11.40 -8.39 3.12
C PRO A 273 -11.59 -9.16 1.81
N SER A 274 -10.98 -8.66 0.73
CA SER A 274 -10.83 -9.39 -0.54
C SER A 274 -9.66 -8.84 -1.35
N ALA A 275 -9.30 -9.48 -2.47
CA ALA A 275 -8.33 -8.92 -3.40
C ALA A 275 -8.56 -9.37 -4.86
N SER A 276 -7.99 -8.64 -5.81
CA SER A 276 -8.02 -8.99 -7.25
C SER A 276 -7.06 -10.14 -7.60
N GLY A 277 -6.09 -10.43 -6.73
CA GLY A 277 -5.17 -11.56 -6.82
C GLY A 277 -3.85 -11.33 -6.09
N PHE A 278 -2.90 -12.23 -6.37
CA PHE A 278 -1.57 -12.27 -5.80
C PHE A 278 -0.52 -11.68 -6.74
N PHE A 279 0.48 -11.05 -6.14
CA PHE A 279 1.58 -10.32 -6.78
C PHE A 279 2.88 -10.67 -6.05
N ALA A 280 3.98 -10.88 -6.77
CA ALA A 280 5.24 -11.30 -6.11
C ALA A 280 6.49 -11.09 -6.98
N PHE A 281 7.66 -11.03 -6.34
CA PHE A 281 8.95 -11.10 -7.02
C PHE A 281 9.41 -12.53 -7.31
N ILE A 282 10.17 -12.67 -8.39
CA ILE A 282 11.00 -13.84 -8.71
C ILE A 282 12.31 -13.37 -9.37
N ASP A 283 13.32 -14.24 -9.36
CA ASP A 283 14.50 -14.12 -10.18
C ASP A 283 14.57 -15.23 -11.24
N ALA A 284 15.34 -14.99 -12.31
CA ALA A 284 15.50 -15.96 -13.39
C ALA A 284 16.80 -16.79 -13.28
N PHE A 285 17.39 -16.94 -12.08
CA PHE A 285 18.72 -17.57 -11.92
C PHE A 285 18.86 -18.64 -10.83
N HIS A 286 17.93 -18.78 -9.86
CA HIS A 286 17.99 -19.89 -8.91
C HIS A 286 17.29 -21.17 -9.40
N LYS A 287 16.01 -21.08 -9.80
CA LYS A 287 15.18 -22.27 -10.08
C LYS A 287 14.17 -22.01 -11.21
N PRO A 288 14.28 -22.69 -12.36
CA PRO A 288 13.22 -22.65 -13.38
C PRO A 288 11.95 -23.35 -12.87
N ARG A 289 10.80 -22.97 -13.42
CA ARG A 289 9.51 -23.59 -13.15
C ARG A 289 8.79 -23.84 -14.49
N PRO A 290 8.21 -25.04 -14.72
CA PRO A 290 7.51 -25.33 -15.96
C PRO A 290 6.32 -24.38 -16.23
N VAL A 291 6.02 -24.16 -17.51
CA VAL A 291 4.86 -23.37 -17.97
C VAL A 291 3.54 -23.85 -17.36
N GLN A 292 3.37 -25.17 -17.21
CA GLN A 292 2.17 -25.78 -16.61
C GLN A 292 2.02 -25.39 -15.13
N ASP A 293 3.13 -25.35 -14.39
CA ASP A 293 3.14 -24.95 -12.98
C ASP A 293 2.86 -23.45 -12.81
N TRP A 294 3.36 -22.62 -13.74
CA TRP A 294 2.96 -21.20 -13.80
C TRP A 294 1.46 -21.03 -14.07
N ALA A 295 0.87 -21.85 -14.95
CA ALA A 295 -0.57 -21.84 -15.21
C ALA A 295 -1.39 -22.27 -13.97
N LEU A 296 -0.93 -23.26 -13.20
CA LEU A 296 -1.55 -23.63 -11.91
C LEU A 296 -1.54 -22.45 -10.92
N LEU A 297 -0.43 -21.71 -10.82
CA LEU A 297 -0.34 -20.54 -9.94
C LEU A 297 -1.24 -19.38 -10.40
N ARG A 298 -1.34 -19.15 -11.72
CA ARG A 298 -2.30 -18.20 -12.32
C ARG A 298 -3.73 -18.55 -11.91
N ASP A 299 -4.12 -19.81 -12.07
CA ASP A 299 -5.48 -20.27 -11.81
C ASP A 299 -5.81 -20.22 -10.31
N ALA A 300 -4.84 -20.49 -9.43
CA ALA A 300 -4.95 -20.28 -8.00
C ALA A 300 -5.12 -18.81 -7.58
N GLY A 301 -4.66 -17.85 -8.39
CA GLY A 301 -4.90 -16.42 -8.16
C GLY A 301 -3.71 -15.49 -8.40
N LEU A 302 -2.55 -15.99 -8.85
CA LEU A 302 -1.43 -15.15 -9.25
C LEU A 302 -1.84 -14.29 -10.46
N ARG A 303 -1.53 -12.98 -10.44
CA ARG A 303 -1.96 -12.02 -11.48
C ARG A 303 -0.81 -11.30 -12.16
N ARG A 304 0.32 -11.14 -11.46
CA ARG A 304 1.54 -10.58 -12.05
C ARG A 304 2.77 -11.01 -11.27
N VAL A 305 3.84 -11.24 -12.02
CA VAL A 305 5.17 -11.54 -11.50
C VAL A 305 6.10 -10.37 -11.82
N TYR A 306 6.99 -10.03 -10.89
CA TYR A 306 8.00 -8.98 -11.07
C TYR A 306 9.39 -9.59 -11.12
N ILE A 307 10.15 -9.25 -12.16
CA ILE A 307 11.54 -9.69 -12.33
C ILE A 307 12.43 -8.47 -12.14
N GLY A 308 13.34 -8.54 -11.17
CA GLY A 308 14.48 -7.63 -11.13
C GLY A 308 15.43 -8.01 -12.26
N LEU A 309 15.43 -7.27 -13.37
CA LEU A 309 16.39 -7.44 -14.46
C LEU A 309 17.62 -6.55 -14.22
N GLU A 310 17.37 -5.31 -13.77
CA GLU A 310 18.31 -4.23 -13.44
C GLU A 310 19.13 -3.70 -14.63
N SER A 311 19.59 -4.56 -15.53
CA SER A 311 20.33 -4.22 -16.76
C SER A 311 20.27 -5.38 -17.73
N GLY A 312 20.06 -5.11 -19.02
CA GLY A 312 20.24 -6.11 -20.09
C GLY A 312 21.71 -6.36 -20.46
N ASP A 313 22.64 -5.46 -20.10
CA ASP A 313 24.08 -5.73 -20.21
C ASP A 313 24.53 -6.80 -19.18
N GLY A 314 24.81 -8.01 -19.66
CA GLY A 314 25.33 -9.12 -18.83
C GLY A 314 26.72 -8.88 -18.24
N GLN A 315 27.57 -8.02 -18.84
CA GLN A 315 28.83 -7.59 -18.21
C GLN A 315 28.55 -6.69 -17.01
N ARG A 316 27.59 -5.76 -17.13
CA ARG A 316 27.10 -4.93 -16.01
C ARG A 316 26.56 -5.78 -14.87
N LEU A 317 25.73 -6.78 -15.16
CA LEU A 317 25.18 -7.68 -14.13
C LEU A 317 26.29 -8.40 -13.35
N ARG A 318 27.27 -8.97 -14.05
CA ARG A 318 28.46 -9.57 -13.42
C ARG A 318 29.26 -8.56 -12.60
N ALA A 319 29.48 -7.35 -13.11
CA ALA A 319 30.17 -6.27 -12.39
C ALA A 319 29.39 -5.78 -11.15
N LEU A 320 28.07 -5.94 -11.13
CA LEU A 320 27.20 -5.67 -9.98
C LEU A 320 27.10 -6.85 -9.00
N GLY A 321 27.71 -7.99 -9.31
CA GLY A 321 27.58 -9.20 -8.49
C GLY A 321 26.18 -9.82 -8.55
N LYS A 322 25.43 -9.61 -9.65
CA LYS A 322 24.15 -10.26 -9.92
C LYS A 322 24.38 -11.39 -10.94
N PRO A 323 24.02 -12.66 -10.64
CA PRO A 323 24.33 -13.82 -11.46
C PRO A 323 23.26 -14.07 -12.53
N LEU A 324 22.44 -13.06 -12.82
CA LEU A 324 21.42 -13.14 -13.85
C LEU A 324 22.10 -13.10 -15.22
N ASP A 325 21.69 -14.03 -16.07
CA ASP A 325 21.93 -13.98 -17.51
C ASP A 325 20.70 -13.34 -18.19
N PRO A 326 20.83 -12.28 -19.00
CA PRO A 326 19.70 -11.68 -19.72
C PRO A 326 18.88 -12.69 -20.52
N ASP A 327 19.52 -13.66 -21.17
CA ASP A 327 18.82 -14.68 -21.97
C ASP A 327 17.90 -15.55 -21.09
N ARG A 328 18.33 -15.86 -19.87
CA ARG A 328 17.52 -16.58 -18.87
C ARG A 328 16.33 -15.75 -18.38
N ALA A 329 16.44 -14.42 -18.37
CA ALA A 329 15.29 -13.56 -18.09
C ALA A 329 14.26 -13.59 -19.23
N ILE A 330 14.72 -13.61 -20.49
CA ILE A 330 13.86 -13.74 -21.67
C ILE A 330 13.13 -15.09 -21.65
N GLU A 331 13.84 -16.20 -21.42
CA GLU A 331 13.23 -17.54 -21.30
C GLU A 331 12.13 -17.58 -20.22
N LEU A 332 12.37 -16.99 -19.03
CA LEU A 332 11.36 -16.92 -17.98
C LEU A 332 10.16 -16.02 -18.37
N VAL A 333 10.39 -14.92 -19.08
CA VAL A 333 9.33 -14.05 -19.61
C VAL A 333 8.45 -14.80 -20.61
N ASP A 334 9.06 -15.57 -21.51
CA ASP A 334 8.34 -16.39 -22.49
C ASP A 334 7.55 -17.53 -21.81
N ASP A 335 8.12 -18.21 -20.83
CA ASP A 335 7.41 -19.22 -20.02
C ASP A 335 6.20 -18.61 -19.29
N LEU A 336 6.35 -17.41 -18.70
CA LEU A 336 5.26 -16.69 -18.04
C LEU A 336 4.17 -16.27 -19.03
N HIS A 337 4.54 -15.76 -20.22
CA HIS A 337 3.58 -15.41 -21.27
C HIS A 337 2.85 -16.64 -21.83
N ALA A 338 3.55 -17.76 -22.06
CA ALA A 338 2.94 -19.02 -22.46
C ALA A 338 1.97 -19.56 -21.39
N ALA A 339 2.26 -19.30 -20.11
CA ALA A 339 1.36 -19.59 -19.00
C ALA A 339 0.23 -18.57 -18.82
N GLY A 340 0.17 -17.51 -19.64
CA GLY A 340 -0.83 -16.43 -19.54
C GLY A 340 -0.68 -15.56 -18.28
N LEU A 341 0.53 -15.45 -17.73
CA LEU A 341 0.85 -14.55 -16.62
C LEU A 341 1.50 -13.25 -17.13
N PRO A 342 0.91 -12.08 -16.84
CA PRO A 342 1.58 -10.80 -17.01
C PRO A 342 2.88 -10.72 -16.20
N VAL A 343 3.93 -10.22 -16.82
CA VAL A 343 5.23 -9.95 -16.18
C VAL A 343 5.53 -8.45 -16.21
N ALA A 344 6.28 -7.97 -15.22
CA ALA A 344 6.87 -6.64 -15.22
C ALA A 344 8.36 -6.75 -14.89
N VAL A 345 9.21 -6.13 -15.70
CA VAL A 345 10.66 -6.07 -15.48
C VAL A 345 11.04 -4.76 -14.80
N ILE A 346 11.99 -4.81 -13.88
CA ILE A 346 12.62 -3.63 -13.27
C ILE A 346 13.98 -3.42 -13.95
N LEU A 347 14.25 -2.18 -14.36
CA LEU A 347 15.52 -1.73 -14.91
C LEU A 347 16.03 -0.52 -14.11
N LEU A 348 17.34 -0.45 -13.87
CA LEU A 348 17.99 0.64 -13.15
C LEU A 348 18.75 1.51 -14.14
N THR A 349 18.07 2.47 -14.75
CA THR A 349 18.64 3.32 -15.82
C THR A 349 19.90 4.10 -15.44
N GLY A 350 20.11 4.38 -14.15
CA GLY A 350 21.31 5.03 -13.60
C GLY A 350 22.39 4.07 -13.08
N ILE A 351 22.31 2.76 -13.35
CA ILE A 351 23.26 1.76 -12.81
C ILE A 351 24.59 1.71 -13.57
N ALA A 352 24.64 2.33 -14.74
CA ALA A 352 25.86 2.57 -15.50
C ALA A 352 26.35 4.01 -15.27
N GLY A 353 27.63 4.16 -14.96
CA GLY A 353 28.31 5.46 -15.06
C GLY A 353 28.47 5.89 -16.53
N PRO A 354 28.85 7.15 -16.80
CA PRO A 354 28.81 7.75 -18.15
C PRO A 354 29.47 6.92 -19.26
N GLU A 355 30.62 6.30 -18.97
CA GLU A 355 31.39 5.48 -19.93
C GLU A 355 30.65 4.20 -20.38
N GLY A 356 29.66 3.73 -19.60
CA GLY A 356 28.90 2.51 -19.88
C GLY A 356 27.42 2.72 -20.14
N GLU A 357 26.93 3.97 -20.14
CA GLU A 357 25.50 4.27 -20.31
C GLU A 357 24.98 3.79 -21.66
N ALA A 358 25.74 4.03 -22.74
CA ALA A 358 25.36 3.63 -24.09
C ALA A 358 25.17 2.11 -24.22
N ALA A 359 26.15 1.31 -23.76
CA ALA A 359 26.07 -0.15 -23.79
C ALA A 359 24.96 -0.70 -22.89
N HIS A 360 24.75 -0.12 -21.70
CA HIS A 360 23.63 -0.49 -20.83
C HIS A 360 22.28 -0.20 -21.50
N ARG A 361 22.13 0.97 -22.13
CA ARG A 361 20.92 1.39 -22.84
C ARG A 361 20.63 0.50 -24.05
N GLU A 362 21.63 0.23 -24.88
CA GLU A 362 21.51 -0.61 -26.09
C GLU A 362 21.16 -2.05 -25.73
N ALA A 363 21.82 -2.64 -24.72
CA ALA A 363 21.54 -4.01 -24.30
C ALA A 363 20.25 -4.18 -23.48
N SER A 364 19.63 -3.09 -23.00
CA SER A 364 18.36 -3.12 -22.23
C SER A 364 17.13 -2.68 -23.02
N ALA A 365 17.29 -2.36 -24.31
CA ALA A 365 16.22 -1.91 -25.21
C ALA A 365 15.69 -3.08 -26.06
#